data_AF-A0A442UJ03-F1
#
_entry.id   AF-A0A442UJ03-F1
#
_cell.length_a   1.000
_cell.length_b   1.000
_cell.length_c   1.000
_cell.angle_alpha   90.00
_cell.angle_beta   90.00
_cell.angle_gamma   90.00
#
_symmetry.space_group_name_H-M   'P 1'
#
loop_
_entity.id
_entity.type
_entity.pdbx_description
1 polymer ?
#
loop_
_entity_poly.entity_id
_entity_poly.type
_entity_poly.pdbx_seq_one_letter_code
_entity_poly.pdbx_strand_id
1 'polypeptide(L)' 'MTSSDRFRDTFSALHNLALWDLEDAGVIKPGAGGGGSSWTRFNNDLTTFVLKLPADRLGKLFALVERKLAEAA' A
#
# COMPACT_ATOMS: atom_id res chain seq x y z
N MET A 1 -8.56 -13.31 -15.84
CA MET A 1 -7.87 -13.30 -14.53
C MET A 1 -8.73 -14.04 -13.54
N THR A 2 -8.20 -15.06 -12.87
CA THR A 2 -8.94 -15.76 -11.80
C THR A 2 -8.92 -14.94 -10.50
N SER A 3 -9.79 -15.26 -9.54
CA SER A 3 -9.75 -14.61 -8.22
C SER A 3 -8.43 -14.85 -7.48
N SER A 4 -7.79 -16.01 -7.68
CA SER A 4 -6.48 -16.32 -7.12
C SER A 4 -5.34 -15.51 -7.75
N ASP A 5 -5.41 -15.25 -9.05
CA ASP A 5 -4.44 -14.38 -9.73
C ASP A 5 -4.55 -12.95 -9.20
N ARG A 6 -5.78 -12.41 -9.14
CA ARG A 6 -6.03 -11.06 -8.59
C ARG A 6 -5.53 -10.93 -7.14
N PHE A 7 -5.73 -11.97 -6.33
CA PHE A 7 -5.21 -11.99 -4.96
C PHE A 7 -3.68 -11.92 -4.93
N ARG A 8 -2.98 -12.75 -5.72
CA ARG A 8 -1.52 -12.71 -5.83
C ARG A 8 -1.04 -11.34 -6.32
N ASP A 9 -1.67 -10.81 -7.36
CA ASP A 9 -1.27 -9.54 -7.97
C ASP A 9 -1.48 -8.36 -7.02
N THR A 10 -2.50 -8.40 -6.17
CA THR A 10 -2.73 -7.40 -5.11
C THR A 10 -1.54 -7.35 -4.14
N PHE A 11 -1.03 -8.51 -3.70
CA PHE A 11 0.15 -8.57 -2.84
C PHE A 11 1.42 -8.18 -3.57
N SER A 12 1.58 -8.60 -4.82
CA SER A 12 2.69 -8.15 -5.68
C SER A 12 2.70 -6.63 -5.82
N ALA A 13 1.55 -6.00 -6.03
CA ALA A 13 1.43 -4.55 -6.11
C ALA A 13 1.84 -3.90 -4.79
N LEU A 14 1.33 -4.36 -3.65
CA LEU A 14 1.69 -3.85 -2.32
C LEU A 14 3.20 -3.95 -2.05
N HIS A 15 3.83 -5.08 -2.36
CA HIS A 15 5.27 -5.28 -2.12
C HIS A 15 6.17 -4.47 -3.08
N ASN A 16 5.63 -3.95 -4.18
CA ASN A 16 6.35 -3.09 -5.12
C ASN A 16 6.08 -1.59 -4.91
N LEU A 17 5.26 -1.20 -3.91
CA LEU A 17 5.09 0.20 -3.54
C LEU A 17 6.32 0.70 -2.79
N ALA A 18 6.82 1.86 -3.18
CA ALA A 18 7.86 2.56 -2.44
C ALA A 18 7.25 3.65 -1.54
N LEU A 19 8.06 4.18 -0.63
CA LEU A 19 7.60 5.17 0.37
C LEU A 19 6.91 6.38 -0.29
N TRP A 20 7.51 6.92 -1.35
CA TRP A 20 6.97 8.06 -2.10
C TRP A 20 5.59 7.77 -2.72
N ASP A 21 5.30 6.55 -3.21
CA ASP A 21 3.95 6.21 -3.71
C ASP A 21 2.90 6.34 -2.59
N LEU A 22 3.27 5.92 -1.37
CA LEU A 22 2.38 5.98 -0.20
C LEU A 22 2.22 7.40 0.34
N GLU A 23 3.28 8.22 0.28
CA GLU A 23 3.25 9.64 0.66
C GLU A 23 2.42 10.47 -0.33
N ASP A 24 2.65 10.31 -1.63
CA ASP A 24 1.89 11.00 -2.70
C ASP A 24 0.41 10.62 -2.68
N ALA A 25 0.11 9.34 -2.45
CA ALA A 25 -1.27 8.88 -2.28
C ALA A 25 -1.92 9.34 -0.96
N GLY A 26 -1.13 9.92 -0.04
CA GLY A 26 -1.60 10.34 1.28
C GLY A 26 -1.97 9.19 2.22
N VAL A 27 -1.42 7.99 1.97
CA VAL A 27 -1.51 6.81 2.86
C VAL A 27 -0.56 7.00 4.05
N ILE A 28 0.64 7.51 3.79
CA ILE A 28 1.61 7.91 4.80
C ILE A 28 1.77 9.44 4.77
N LYS A 29 2.02 10.05 5.93
CA LYS A 29 2.28 11.50 6.00
C LYS A 29 3.72 11.77 5.52
N PRO A 30 3.93 12.76 4.63
CA PRO A 30 5.25 13.18 4.19
C PRO A 30 6.13 13.59 5.37
N GLY A 31 7.44 13.34 5.27
CA GLY A 31 8.40 13.80 6.29
C GLY A 31 8.35 13.01 7.59
N ALA A 32 7.69 11.85 7.62
CA ALA A 32 7.94 10.82 8.62
C ALA A 32 9.34 10.21 8.36
N GLY A 33 10.38 11.02 8.57
CA GLY A 33 11.74 10.89 8.03
C GLY A 33 12.21 9.46 7.79
N GLY A 34 12.49 9.14 6.52
CA GLY A 34 13.34 8.02 6.07
C GLY A 34 13.10 6.63 6.68
N GLY A 35 11.92 6.36 7.26
CA GLY A 35 11.77 5.21 8.15
C GLY A 35 10.80 5.41 9.31
N GLY A 36 9.82 6.32 9.20
CA GLY A 36 8.78 6.45 10.22
C GLY A 36 8.06 5.11 10.48
N SER A 37 7.53 4.93 11.69
CA SER A 37 6.95 3.64 12.11
C SER A 37 5.85 3.08 11.19
N SER A 38 5.23 3.92 10.36
CA SER A 38 4.30 3.51 9.31
C SER A 38 4.99 2.81 8.13
N TRP A 39 6.10 3.35 7.62
CA TRP A 39 6.88 2.73 6.55
C TRP A 39 7.50 1.40 6.98
N THR A 40 8.05 1.37 8.20
CA THR A 40 8.60 0.14 8.78
C THR A 40 7.51 -0.92 8.95
N ARG A 41 6.31 -0.56 9.42
CA ARG A 41 5.18 -1.49 9.51
C ARG A 41 4.71 -1.95 8.13
N PHE A 42 4.64 -1.07 7.13
CA PHE A 42 4.26 -1.46 5.78
C PHE A 42 5.14 -2.59 5.23
N ASN A 43 6.45 -2.53 5.48
CA ASN A 43 7.41 -3.53 4.99
C ASN A 43 7.50 -4.79 5.87
N ASN A 44 7.44 -4.63 7.20
CA ASN A 44 7.73 -5.73 8.13
C ASN A 44 6.48 -6.37 8.76
N ASP A 45 5.33 -5.69 8.69
CA ASP A 45 4.08 -6.08 9.36
C ASP A 45 2.87 -5.50 8.60
N LEU A 46 2.78 -5.87 7.32
CA LEU A 46 1.78 -5.35 6.37
C LEU A 46 0.35 -5.57 6.85
N THR A 47 0.07 -6.70 7.50
CA THR A 47 -1.26 -7.01 8.03
C THR A 47 -1.66 -6.05 9.14
N THR A 48 -0.77 -5.76 10.10
CA THR A 48 -1.04 -4.75 11.13
C THR A 48 -1.14 -3.35 10.54
N PHE A 49 -0.33 -3.04 9.52
CA PHE A 49 -0.42 -1.76 8.82
C PHE A 49 -1.82 -1.55 8.22
N VAL A 50 -2.34 -2.53 7.47
CA VAL A 50 -3.67 -2.49 6.85
C VAL A 50 -4.78 -2.46 7.92
N LEU A 51 -4.70 -3.28 8.96
CA LEU A 51 -5.73 -3.35 10.01
C LEU A 51 -5.85 -2.08 10.84
N LYS A 52 -4.74 -1.35 11.05
CA LYS A 52 -4.72 -0.13 11.86
C LYS A 52 -4.80 1.16 11.06
N LEU A 53 -4.86 1.07 9.73
CA LEU A 53 -5.04 2.23 8.86
C LEU A 53 -6.43 2.85 9.11
N PRO A 54 -6.49 4.18 9.36
CA PRO A 54 -7.75 4.90 9.36
C PRO A 54 -8.49 4.72 8.03
N ALA A 55 -9.82 4.72 8.06
CA ALA A 55 -10.66 4.39 6.90
C ALA A 55 -10.37 5.26 5.66
N ASP A 56 -10.08 6.56 5.85
CA ASP A 56 -9.72 7.48 4.76
C ASP A 56 -8.43 7.04 4.03
N ARG A 57 -7.43 6.61 4.81
CA ARG A 57 -6.13 6.16 4.28
C ARG A 57 -6.18 4.75 3.73
N LEU A 58 -7.02 3.89 4.31
CA LEU A 58 -7.30 2.58 3.75
C LEU A 58 -7.91 2.69 2.35
N GLY A 59 -8.87 3.61 2.16
CA GLY A 59 -9.44 3.91 0.85
C GLY A 59 -8.38 4.39 -0.16
N LYS A 60 -7.44 5.23 0.28
CA LYS A 60 -6.31 5.68 -0.55
C LYS A 60 -5.35 4.55 -0.93
N LEU A 61 -5.03 3.66 0.01
CA LEU A 61 -4.20 2.48 -0.27
C LEU A 61 -4.88 1.57 -1.28
N PHE A 62 -6.18 1.33 -1.11
CA PHE A 62 -6.97 0.52 -2.05
C PHE A 62 -6.94 1.12 -3.46
N ALA A 63 -7.21 2.42 -3.60
CA ALA A 63 -7.18 3.11 -4.89
C ALA A 63 -5.78 3.06 -5.55
N LEU A 64 -4.72 3.20 -4.75
CA LEU A 64 -3.34 3.07 -5.22
C LEU A 64 -3.05 1.67 -5.77
N VAL A 65 -3.47 0.63 -5.06
CA VAL A 65 -3.28 -0.76 -5.49
C VAL A 65 -4.08 -1.05 -6.77
N GLU A 66 -5.35 -0.67 -6.84
CA GLU A 66 -6.16 -0.85 -8.06
C GLU A 66 -5.53 -0.15 -9.27
N ARG A 67 -4.93 1.03 -9.07
CA ARG A 67 -4.18 1.71 -10.13
C ARG A 67 -2.95 0.90 -10.58
N LYS A 68 -2.14 0.39 -9.66
CA LYS A 68 -0.97 -0.45 -10.00
C LYS A 68 -1.37 -1.74 -10.72
N LEU A 69 -2.50 -2.33 -10.33
CA LEU A 69 -3.04 -3.51 -11.01
C LEU A 69 -3.48 -3.20 -12.45
N ALA A 70 -4.09 -2.03 -12.67
CA ALA A 70 -4.48 -1.59 -14.01
C ALA A 70 -3.27 -1.24 -14.89
N GLU A 71 -2.18 -0.72 -14.32
CA GLU A 71 -0.92 -0.43 -15.03
C GLU A 71 -0.16 -1.71 -15.44
N ALA A 72 -0.37 -2.81 -14.73
CA ALA A 72 0.29 -4.10 -14.98
C ALA A 72 -0.48 -5.04 -15.93
N ALA A 73 -1.70 -4.68 -16.31
CA ALA A 73 -2.59 -5.44 -17.19
C ALA A 73 -2.43 -5.05 -18.67
#